data_AF-A0A8S9YIE9-F1
#
_entry.id   AF-A0A8S9YIE9-F1
#
_cell.length_a   1.000
_cell.length_b   1.000
_cell.length_c   1.000
_cell.angle_alpha   90.00
_cell.angle_beta   90.00
_cell.angle_gamma   90.00
#
_symmetry.space_group_name_H-M   'P 1'
#
loop_
_entity.id
_entity.type
_entity.pdbx_description
1 polymer ?
#
loop_
_entity_poly.entity_id
_entity_poly.type
_entity_poly.pdbx_seq_one_letter_code
_entity_poly.pdbx_strand_id
1 'polypeptide(L)'
;ALCTNLKPWPFYGNVYSVNGQLSFIGEPDKLYDVFHITLSGVSRIICNLSNTDGPKTKSTKPFWLTGILAAPPKEDKVFDEKLSNQFANWLRQAAPQQEGVKPLLRLSDLTSQDLEKIHERYHLHSLPPGWFYTGAYYVNMNGEKSFQHPNFDAFVKEYLEGENTKIAARNARITSHPIPDLFSDPS
;
A
#
# COMPACT_ATOMS: atom_id res chain seq x y z
N ALA A 1 1.86 -11.40 14.83
CA ALA A 1 2.13 -10.32 15.79
C ALA A 1 3.10 -10.83 16.85
N LEU A 2 4.38 -10.45 16.75
CA LEU A 2 5.47 -11.00 17.56
C LEU A 2 5.41 -10.62 19.04
N CYS A 3 4.72 -9.53 19.37
CA CYS A 3 4.60 -9.00 20.73
C CYS A 3 3.22 -9.27 21.38
N THR A 4 2.38 -10.13 20.82
CA THR A 4 1.02 -10.37 21.37
C THR A 4 0.70 -11.84 21.63
N ASN A 5 1.46 -12.78 21.07
CA ASN A 5 1.20 -14.20 21.23
C ASN A 5 2.52 -14.96 21.46
N LEU A 6 2.96 -14.96 22.71
CA LEU A 6 4.18 -15.62 23.15
C LEU A 6 4.00 -17.14 23.09
N LYS A 7 4.93 -17.83 22.44
CA LYS A 7 4.94 -19.29 22.39
C LYS A 7 5.24 -19.86 23.78
N PRO A 8 4.49 -20.88 24.24
CA PRO A 8 4.73 -21.50 25.55
C PRO A 8 5.98 -22.41 25.55
N TRP A 9 6.19 -23.22 24.51
CA TRP A 9 7.39 -24.03 24.31
C TRP A 9 7.55 -24.49 22.84
N PRO A 10 8.77 -24.52 22.27
CA PRO A 10 9.93 -23.77 22.74
C PRO A 10 9.66 -22.26 22.67
N PHE A 11 10.13 -21.51 23.66
CA PHE A 11 9.88 -20.07 23.77
C PHE A 11 10.78 -19.22 22.86
N TYR A 12 11.59 -19.85 22.00
CA TYR A 12 12.53 -19.17 21.10
C TYR A 12 11.82 -18.34 20.03
N GLY A 13 12.36 -17.15 19.77
CA GLY A 13 11.78 -16.16 18.87
C GLY A 13 10.63 -15.34 19.47
N ASN A 14 10.30 -15.54 20.75
CA ASN A 14 9.45 -14.62 21.50
C ASN A 14 10.19 -13.30 21.73
N VAL A 15 9.50 -12.17 21.52
CA VAL A 15 9.98 -10.83 21.87
C VAL A 15 9.41 -10.46 23.23
N TYR A 16 10.26 -10.14 24.20
CA TYR A 16 9.84 -9.83 25.57
C TYR A 16 9.75 -8.34 25.86
N SER A 17 10.63 -7.56 25.24
CA SER A 17 10.59 -6.12 25.34
C SER A 17 11.12 -5.48 24.08
N VAL A 18 10.59 -4.29 23.77
CA VAL A 18 11.06 -3.43 22.69
C VAL A 18 11.31 -2.05 23.27
N ASN A 19 12.46 -1.47 22.97
CA ASN A 19 12.84 -0.14 23.42
C ASN A 19 13.57 0.61 22.30
N GLY A 20 13.35 1.91 22.18
CA GLY A 20 13.99 2.67 21.12
C GLY A 20 13.59 4.13 21.10
N GLN A 21 14.16 4.81 20.11
CA GLN A 21 13.96 6.23 19.86
C GLN A 21 13.60 6.43 18.39
N LEU A 22 12.41 6.98 18.14
CA LEU A 22 11.84 7.09 16.79
C LEU A 22 11.04 8.39 16.61
N SER A 23 10.75 8.75 15.36
CA SER A 23 9.80 9.80 15.00
C SER A 23 8.60 9.21 14.27
N PHE A 24 7.47 9.92 14.29
CA PHE A 24 6.30 9.54 13.52
C PHE A 24 6.22 10.36 12.23
N ILE A 25 5.65 9.77 11.17
CA ILE A 25 5.56 10.38 9.83
C ILE A 25 4.86 11.75 9.85
N GLY A 26 3.86 11.93 10.71
CA GLY A 26 3.16 13.21 10.87
C GLY A 26 3.92 14.26 11.69
N GLU A 27 4.97 13.87 12.41
CA GLU A 27 5.72 14.73 13.33
C GLU A 27 7.23 14.45 13.28
N PRO A 28 7.90 14.67 12.13
CA PRO A 28 9.31 14.32 11.93
C PRO A 28 10.27 15.14 12.83
N ASP A 29 9.82 16.30 13.28
CA ASP A 29 10.60 17.18 14.15
C ASP A 29 10.63 16.68 15.60
N LYS A 30 9.63 15.88 16.01
CA LYS A 30 9.54 15.31 17.35
C LYS A 30 10.21 13.95 17.40
N LEU A 31 10.72 13.63 18.58
CA LEU A 31 11.44 12.39 18.83
C LEU A 31 10.88 11.76 20.09
N TYR A 32 10.60 10.47 19.99
CA TYR A 32 9.83 9.72 20.97
C TYR A 32 10.67 8.57 21.48
N ASP A 33 10.78 8.46 22.81
CA ASP A 33 11.27 7.26 23.46
C ASP A 33 10.10 6.30 23.62
N VAL A 34 10.28 5.09 23.09
CA VAL A 34 9.29 4.03 23.09
C VAL A 34 9.81 2.89 23.92
N PHE A 35 8.95 2.36 24.78
CA PHE A 35 9.22 1.20 25.60
C PHE A 35 7.97 0.33 25.70
N HIS A 36 8.14 -0.96 25.45
CA HIS A 36 7.07 -1.95 25.53
C HIS A 36 7.59 -3.21 26.20
N ILE A 37 6.82 -3.75 27.16
CA ILE A 37 7.05 -5.08 27.76
C ILE A 37 5.87 -5.96 27.37
N THR A 38 6.15 -7.06 26.68
CA THR A 38 5.13 -7.94 26.13
C THR A 38 4.39 -8.74 27.19
N LEU A 39 5.09 -9.25 28.21
CA LEU A 39 4.47 -10.07 29.27
C LEU A 39 3.47 -9.30 30.13
N SER A 40 3.78 -8.05 30.48
CA SER A 40 2.92 -7.20 31.30
C SER A 40 1.96 -6.34 30.47
N GLY A 41 2.14 -6.29 29.15
CA GLY A 41 1.42 -5.38 28.25
C GLY A 41 1.74 -3.89 28.45
N VAL A 42 2.68 -3.56 29.34
CA VAL A 42 3.01 -2.17 29.66
C VAL A 42 3.69 -1.51 28.47
N SER A 43 3.10 -0.40 28.01
CA SER A 43 3.62 0.40 26.90
C SER A 43 3.77 1.85 27.34
N ARG A 44 4.90 2.47 27.01
CA ARG A 44 5.20 3.88 27.29
C ARG A 44 5.77 4.52 26.04
N ILE A 45 5.23 5.69 25.72
CA ILE A 45 5.70 6.54 24.63
C ILE A 45 5.88 7.93 25.24
N ILE A 46 7.11 8.43 25.23
CA ILE A 46 7.48 9.70 25.85
C ILE A 46 8.03 10.60 24.75
N CYS A 47 7.39 11.76 24.54
CA CYS A 47 7.88 12.77 23.62
C CYS A 47 9.03 13.54 24.28
N ASN A 48 10.22 13.47 23.70
CA ASN A 48 11.34 14.30 24.10
C ASN A 48 11.15 15.71 23.52
N LEU A 49 10.61 16.60 24.34
CA LEU A 49 10.56 18.03 24.06
C LEU A 49 11.96 18.65 24.31
N SER A 50 12.96 18.25 23.54
CA SER A 50 14.21 19.02 23.51
C SER A 50 13.94 20.31 22.75
N ASN A 51 14.01 21.46 23.43
CA ASN A 51 13.95 22.80 22.84
C ASN A 51 14.96 22.91 21.68
N THR A 52 14.49 22.80 20.44
CA THR A 52 15.29 23.15 19.27
C THR A 52 15.11 24.64 18.99
N ASP A 53 15.72 25.48 19.83
CA ASP A 53 15.89 26.93 19.58
C ASP A 53 17.33 27.24 19.13
N GLY A 54 17.94 26.31 18.39
CA GLY A 54 19.29 26.40 17.84
C GLY A 54 19.33 26.12 16.35
N PRO A 55 20.36 26.62 15.63
CA PRO A 55 20.41 26.56 14.16
C PRO A 55 20.33 25.12 13.68
N LYS A 56 19.37 24.87 12.77
CA LYS A 56 19.06 23.58 12.16
C LYS A 56 20.26 23.04 11.37
N THR A 57 21.23 22.46 12.06
CA THR A 57 22.16 21.54 11.43
C THR A 57 21.39 20.24 11.18
N LYS A 58 21.43 19.74 9.95
CA LYS A 58 20.85 18.46 9.54
C LYS A 58 21.64 17.30 10.17
N SER A 59 21.75 17.29 11.49
CA SER A 59 22.40 16.21 12.22
C SER A 59 21.46 15.01 12.15
N THR A 60 21.91 13.96 11.48
CA THR A 60 21.32 12.62 11.45
C THR A 60 20.82 12.24 12.83
N LYS A 61 19.52 12.39 13.10
CA LYS A 61 18.92 11.89 14.35
C LYS A 61 19.04 10.37 14.25
N PRO A 62 19.84 9.68 15.09
CA PRO A 62 19.99 8.24 14.94
C PRO A 62 18.75 7.60 15.56
N PHE A 63 17.72 7.38 14.75
CA PHE A 63 16.60 6.54 15.15
C PHE A 63 17.16 5.13 15.42
N TRP A 64 16.73 4.52 16.51
CA TRP A 64 17.15 3.17 16.86
C TRP A 64 16.01 2.43 17.56
N LEU A 65 16.00 1.12 17.42
CA LEU A 65 15.03 0.26 18.07
C LEU A 65 15.69 -1.08 18.36
N THR A 66 15.59 -1.51 19.61
CA THR A 66 16.15 -2.75 20.11
C THR A 66 15.02 -3.62 20.64
N GLY A 67 15.13 -4.92 20.41
CA GLY A 67 14.23 -5.93 20.95
C GLY A 67 15.00 -6.98 21.75
N ILE A 68 14.45 -7.43 22.86
CA ILE A 68 14.98 -8.58 23.62
C ILE A 68 14.21 -9.82 23.18
N LEU A 69 14.92 -10.75 22.54
CA LEU A 69 14.36 -12.00 22.04
C LEU A 69 14.87 -13.20 22.84
N ALA A 70 14.03 -14.22 22.97
CA ALA A 70 14.48 -15.51 23.49
C ALA A 70 15.26 -16.30 22.42
N ALA A 71 16.50 -16.63 22.74
CA ALA A 71 17.38 -17.47 21.93
C ALA A 71 17.64 -18.83 22.60
N PRO A 72 17.97 -19.88 21.81
CA PRO A 72 18.41 -21.16 22.33
C PRO A 72 19.74 -21.04 23.07
N PRO A 73 20.00 -21.94 24.04
CA PRO A 73 21.24 -21.92 24.83
C PRO A 73 22.50 -22.30 24.03
N LYS A 74 22.35 -22.81 22.81
CA LYS A 74 23.47 -23.05 21.89
C LYS A 74 23.47 -21.94 20.83
N GLU A 75 24.57 -21.20 20.79
CA GLU A 75 24.82 -20.14 19.81
C GLU A 75 25.10 -20.76 18.43
N ASP A 76 24.04 -21.05 17.70
CA ASP A 76 24.12 -21.33 16.28
C ASP A 76 23.96 -20.01 15.51
N LYS A 77 25.02 -19.53 14.86
CA LYS A 77 24.98 -18.27 14.07
C LYS A 77 23.81 -18.20 13.08
N VAL A 78 23.44 -19.36 12.52
CA VAL A 78 22.29 -19.51 11.61
C VAL A 78 20.97 -19.16 12.31
N PHE A 79 20.84 -19.50 13.60
CA PHE A 79 19.66 -19.19 14.38
C PHE A 79 19.58 -17.71 14.74
N ASP A 80 20.70 -17.08 15.08
CA ASP A 80 20.75 -15.64 15.36
C ASP A 80 20.38 -14.81 14.13
N GLU A 81 20.88 -15.18 12.96
CA GLU A 81 20.51 -14.54 11.69
C GLU A 81 19.00 -14.71 11.41
N LYS A 82 18.45 -15.90 11.68
CA LYS A 82 17.03 -16.16 11.54
C LYS A 82 16.18 -15.30 12.48
N LEU A 83 16.59 -15.14 13.74
CA LEU A 83 15.91 -14.29 14.72
C LEU A 83 15.98 -12.81 14.34
N SER A 84 17.15 -12.34 13.92
CA SER A 84 17.35 -10.97 13.44
C SER A 84 16.45 -10.68 12.23
N ASN A 85 16.43 -11.59 11.24
CA ASN A 85 15.55 -11.48 10.08
C ASN A 85 14.06 -11.52 10.47
N GLN A 86 13.69 -12.32 11.46
CA GLN A 86 12.31 -12.36 11.97
C GLN A 86 11.90 -11.02 12.60
N PHE A 87 12.78 -10.40 13.39
CA PHE A 87 12.55 -9.09 13.99
C PHE A 87 12.51 -7.98 12.93
N ALA A 88 13.45 -8.00 11.97
CA ALA A 88 13.48 -7.07 10.85
C ALA A 88 12.20 -7.14 10.00
N ASN A 89 11.75 -8.35 9.66
CA ASN A 89 10.50 -8.55 8.91
C ASN A 89 9.26 -8.03 9.64
N TRP A 90 9.25 -8.11 10.97
CA TRP A 90 8.18 -7.53 11.78
C TRP A 90 8.18 -6.00 11.73
N LEU A 91 9.36 -5.39 11.80
CA LEU A 91 9.49 -3.94 11.65
C LEU A 91 9.08 -3.48 10.25
N ARG A 92 9.43 -4.23 9.20
CA ARG A 92 8.93 -3.98 7.84
C ARG A 92 7.40 -3.93 7.82
N GLN A 93 6.71 -4.90 8.44
CA GLN A 93 5.23 -4.91 8.48
C GLN A 93 4.63 -3.67 9.16
N ALA A 94 5.35 -3.05 10.10
CA ALA A 94 4.92 -1.83 10.78
C ALA A 94 5.29 -0.56 9.99
N ALA A 95 6.18 -0.66 9.00
CA ALA A 95 6.62 0.45 8.17
C ALA A 95 5.65 0.70 6.99
N PRO A 96 5.68 1.89 6.37
CA PRO A 96 4.99 2.15 5.12
C PRO A 96 5.39 1.11 4.06
N GLN A 97 4.42 0.33 3.59
CA GLN A 97 4.63 -0.66 2.55
C GLN A 97 4.44 -0.02 1.18
N GLN A 98 5.34 -0.36 0.25
CA GLN A 98 5.19 0.06 -1.14
C GLN A 98 3.88 -0.51 -1.68
N GLU A 99 3.00 0.37 -2.17
CA GLU A 99 1.76 -0.07 -2.79
C GLU A 99 2.07 -0.93 -4.02
N GLY A 100 1.33 -2.03 -4.17
CA GLY A 100 1.45 -2.88 -5.35
C GLY A 100 1.08 -2.13 -6.64
N VAL A 101 1.90 -2.36 -7.68
CA VAL A 101 1.60 -1.96 -9.06
C VAL A 101 0.34 -2.71 -9.50
N LYS A 102 -0.64 -1.98 -10.03
CA LYS A 102 -1.87 -2.59 -10.55
C LYS A 102 -1.68 -3.00 -12.01
N PRO A 103 -2.13 -4.20 -12.42
CA PRO A 103 -2.10 -4.57 -13.84
C PRO A 103 -3.04 -3.67 -14.65
N LEU A 104 -2.74 -3.52 -15.94
CA LEU A 104 -3.65 -2.87 -16.87
C LEU A 104 -4.88 -3.75 -17.08
N LEU A 105 -6.05 -3.12 -17.12
CA LEU A 105 -7.32 -3.74 -17.39
C LEU A 105 -7.40 -4.18 -18.85
N ARG A 106 -8.00 -5.35 -19.05
CA ARG A 106 -8.37 -5.91 -20.35
C ARG A 106 -9.89 -5.87 -20.51
N LEU A 107 -10.36 -6.07 -21.74
CA LEU A 107 -11.80 -6.19 -22.01
C LEU A 107 -12.47 -7.31 -21.20
N SER A 108 -11.74 -8.40 -20.94
CA SER A 108 -12.20 -9.52 -20.11
C SER A 108 -12.40 -9.18 -18.64
N ASP A 109 -11.79 -8.08 -18.18
CA ASP A 109 -11.79 -7.69 -16.77
C ASP A 109 -12.92 -6.68 -16.45
N LEU A 110 -13.63 -6.21 -17.48
CA LEU A 110 -14.78 -5.32 -17.34
C LEU A 110 -15.97 -6.06 -16.77
N THR A 111 -16.58 -5.49 -15.73
CA THR A 111 -17.79 -6.05 -15.13
C THR A 111 -19.05 -5.50 -15.81
N SER A 112 -20.19 -6.15 -15.58
CA SER A 112 -21.48 -5.64 -16.08
C SER A 112 -21.78 -4.21 -15.59
N GLN A 113 -21.35 -3.87 -14.37
CA GLN A 113 -21.50 -2.50 -13.84
C GLN A 113 -20.66 -1.48 -14.61
N ASP A 114 -19.50 -1.87 -15.12
CA ASP A 114 -18.67 -0.99 -15.92
C ASP A 114 -19.30 -0.75 -17.30
N LEU A 115 -19.87 -1.79 -17.89
CA LEU A 115 -20.63 -1.68 -19.14
C LEU A 115 -21.89 -0.81 -18.96
N GLU A 116 -22.59 -0.92 -17.84
CA GLU A 116 -23.72 -0.06 -17.50
C GLU A 116 -23.30 1.40 -17.36
N LYS A 117 -22.19 1.70 -16.67
CA LYS A 117 -21.66 3.08 -16.57
C LYS A 117 -21.30 3.64 -17.94
N ILE A 118 -20.71 2.82 -18.81
CA ILE A 118 -20.38 3.22 -20.19
C ILE A 118 -21.68 3.50 -20.96
N HIS A 119 -22.69 2.64 -20.83
CA HIS A 119 -23.98 2.86 -21.45
C HIS A 119 -24.64 4.15 -20.95
N GLU A 120 -24.76 4.35 -19.63
CA GLU A 120 -25.32 5.57 -19.04
C GLU A 120 -24.57 6.83 -19.46
N ARG A 121 -23.25 6.76 -19.63
CA ARG A 121 -22.45 7.91 -20.05
C ARG A 121 -22.64 8.28 -21.52
N TYR A 122 -22.84 7.29 -22.40
CA TYR A 122 -22.81 7.48 -23.85
C TYR A 122 -24.15 7.19 -24.57
N HIS A 123 -25.22 6.80 -23.87
CA HIS A 123 -26.52 6.49 -24.51
C HIS A 123 -27.19 7.69 -25.21
N LEU A 124 -26.86 8.91 -24.81
CA LEU A 124 -27.31 10.17 -25.45
C LEU A 124 -26.28 10.76 -26.41
N HIS A 125 -25.17 10.06 -26.64
CA HIS A 125 -24.14 10.54 -27.55
C HIS A 125 -24.66 10.56 -28.99
N SER A 126 -24.08 11.42 -29.82
CA SER A 126 -24.49 11.55 -31.22
C SER A 126 -24.40 10.22 -31.97
N LEU A 127 -25.49 9.87 -32.64
CA LEU A 127 -25.58 8.65 -33.43
C LEU A 127 -24.82 8.81 -34.75
N PRO A 128 -24.22 7.71 -35.26
CA PRO A 128 -23.68 7.70 -36.62
C PRO A 128 -24.76 8.01 -37.66
N PRO A 129 -24.37 8.51 -38.84
CA PRO A 129 -25.31 8.74 -39.94
C PRO A 129 -26.12 7.48 -40.27
N GLY A 130 -27.44 7.65 -40.40
CA GLY A 130 -28.35 6.55 -40.72
C GLY A 130 -28.79 5.69 -39.53
N TRP A 131 -28.40 6.04 -38.30
CA TRP A 131 -28.93 5.47 -37.07
C TRP A 131 -29.88 6.42 -36.37
N PHE A 132 -30.94 5.85 -35.79
CA PHE A 132 -31.98 6.59 -35.07
C PHE A 132 -32.31 5.89 -33.76
N TYR A 133 -32.62 6.66 -32.72
CA TYR A 133 -33.11 6.13 -31.45
C TYR A 133 -34.63 6.25 -31.39
N THR A 134 -35.32 5.13 -31.16
CA THR A 134 -36.78 5.06 -31.16
C THR A 134 -37.43 5.34 -29.80
N GLY A 135 -36.62 5.60 -28.77
CA GLY A 135 -37.06 5.69 -27.37
C GLY A 135 -36.94 4.37 -26.59
N ALA A 136 -36.81 3.23 -27.29
CA ALA A 136 -36.58 1.93 -26.67
C ALA A 136 -35.34 1.19 -27.23
N TYR A 137 -35.03 1.37 -28.51
CA TYR A 137 -33.89 0.74 -29.18
C TYR A 137 -33.36 1.61 -30.32
N TYR A 138 -32.15 1.31 -30.76
CA TYR A 138 -31.50 1.91 -31.92
C TYR A 138 -31.88 1.14 -33.19
N VAL A 139 -32.14 1.86 -34.28
CA VAL A 139 -32.47 1.27 -35.58
C VAL A 139 -31.69 1.97 -36.69
N ASN A 140 -31.20 1.22 -37.66
CA ASN A 140 -30.54 1.78 -38.84
C ASN A 140 -31.49 1.89 -40.05
N MET A 141 -31.05 2.53 -41.13
CA MET A 141 -31.83 2.67 -42.38
C MET A 141 -32.22 1.33 -43.01
N ASN A 142 -31.50 0.24 -42.71
CA ASN A 142 -31.80 -1.11 -43.21
C ASN A 142 -32.86 -1.82 -42.35
N GLY A 143 -33.29 -1.22 -41.23
CA GLY A 143 -34.26 -1.79 -40.29
C GLY A 143 -33.65 -2.72 -39.23
N GLU A 144 -32.32 -2.82 -39.14
CA GLU A 144 -31.66 -3.60 -38.10
C GLU A 144 -31.81 -2.92 -36.74
N LYS A 145 -32.13 -3.70 -35.71
CA LYS A 145 -32.38 -3.22 -34.36
C LYS A 145 -31.22 -3.57 -33.44
N SER A 146 -30.83 -2.63 -32.60
CA SER A 146 -29.82 -2.80 -31.55
C SER A 146 -30.31 -2.22 -30.23
N PHE A 147 -30.08 -2.91 -29.13
CA PHE A 147 -30.37 -2.41 -27.78
C PHE A 147 -29.20 -1.60 -27.19
N GLN A 148 -28.04 -1.59 -27.86
CA GLN A 148 -26.87 -0.83 -27.47
C GLN A 148 -26.54 0.21 -28.54
N HIS A 149 -25.84 1.26 -28.10
CA HIS A 149 -25.40 2.32 -29.01
C HIS A 149 -24.53 1.71 -30.14
N PRO A 150 -24.66 2.14 -31.40
CA PRO A 150 -23.92 1.55 -32.52
C PRO A 150 -22.39 1.59 -32.35
N ASN A 151 -21.89 2.63 -31.68
CA ASN A 151 -20.47 2.80 -31.34
C ASN A 151 -20.10 2.29 -29.94
N PHE A 152 -20.89 1.41 -29.34
CA PHE A 152 -20.68 0.98 -27.94
C PHE A 152 -19.29 0.38 -27.72
N ASP A 153 -18.81 -0.46 -28.63
CA ASP A 153 -17.46 -1.04 -28.56
C ASP A 153 -16.35 0.03 -28.56
N ALA A 154 -16.53 1.11 -29.31
CA ALA A 154 -15.59 2.23 -29.33
C ALA A 154 -15.59 2.97 -27.98
N PHE A 155 -16.76 3.15 -27.36
CA PHE A 155 -16.86 3.74 -26.01
C PHE A 155 -16.25 2.84 -24.94
N VAL A 156 -16.41 1.52 -25.06
CA VAL A 156 -15.77 0.55 -24.18
C VAL A 156 -14.25 0.66 -24.28
N LYS A 157 -13.72 0.77 -25.49
CA LYS A 157 -12.29 0.96 -25.72
C LYS A 157 -11.78 2.28 -25.13
N GLU A 158 -12.48 3.39 -25.36
CA GLU A 158 -12.13 4.70 -24.79
C GLU A 158 -12.12 4.66 -23.26
N TYR A 159 -13.13 4.05 -22.65
CA TYR A 159 -13.21 3.86 -21.20
C TYR A 159 -12.01 3.06 -20.68
N LEU A 160 -11.69 1.95 -21.36
CA LEU A 160 -10.57 1.09 -20.99
C LEU A 160 -9.22 1.83 -21.11
N GLU A 161 -9.01 2.59 -22.18
CA GLU A 161 -7.82 3.43 -22.36
C GLU A 161 -7.71 4.49 -21.27
N GLY A 162 -8.82 5.13 -20.90
CA GLY A 162 -8.88 6.10 -19.82
C GLY A 162 -8.51 5.51 -18.47
N GLU A 163 -9.08 4.37 -18.09
CA GLU A 163 -8.75 3.69 -16.83
C GLU A 163 -7.30 3.17 -16.83
N ASN A 164 -6.84 2.60 -17.93
CA ASN A 164 -5.45 2.15 -18.07
C ASN A 164 -4.45 3.29 -17.99
N THR A 165 -4.78 4.47 -18.51
CA THR A 165 -3.95 5.67 -18.36
C THR A 165 -3.82 6.09 -16.90
N LYS A 166 -4.92 6.05 -16.13
CA LYS A 166 -4.89 6.33 -14.67
C LYS A 166 -4.07 5.31 -13.92
N ILE A 167 -4.21 4.02 -14.26
CA ILE A 167 -3.42 2.94 -13.66
C ILE A 167 -1.93 3.14 -13.97
N ALA A 168 -1.58 3.42 -15.23
CA ALA A 168 -0.22 3.68 -15.66
C ALA A 168 0.39 4.88 -14.93
N ALA A 169 -0.33 6.00 -14.80
CA ALA A 169 0.13 7.17 -14.07
C ALA A 169 0.36 6.87 -12.57
N ARG A 170 -0.55 6.13 -11.93
CA ARG A 170 -0.38 5.68 -10.53
C ARG A 170 0.84 4.78 -10.38
N ASN A 171 1.00 3.80 -11.26
CA ASN A 171 2.11 2.86 -11.25
C ASN A 171 3.44 3.59 -11.46
N ALA A 172 3.51 4.52 -12.41
CA ALA A 172 4.70 5.33 -12.64
C ALA A 172 5.09 6.14 -11.39
N ARG A 173 4.12 6.74 -10.69
CA ARG A 173 4.37 7.47 -9.43
C ARG A 173 4.92 6.58 -8.32
N ILE A 174 4.41 5.35 -8.20
CA ILE A 174 4.89 4.35 -7.24
C ILE A 174 6.33 3.95 -7.59
N THR A 175 6.61 3.65 -8.85
CA THR A 175 7.95 3.24 -9.30
C THR A 175 8.98 4.36 -9.21
N SER A 176 8.59 5.62 -9.42
CA SER A 176 9.50 6.77 -9.34
C SER A 176 9.86 7.17 -7.90
N HIS A 177 9.05 6.78 -6.91
CA HIS A 177 9.29 7.06 -5.50
C HIS A 177 9.30 5.74 -4.72
N PRO A 178 10.34 4.90 -4.89
CA PRO A 178 10.46 3.68 -4.11
C PRO A 178 10.65 4.03 -2.64
N ILE A 179 9.87 3.40 -1.77
CA ILE A 179 10.11 3.44 -0.33
C ILE A 179 11.39 2.61 -0.06
N PRO A 180 12.47 3.20 0.44
CA PRO A 180 13.70 2.47 0.74
C PRO A 180 13.45 1.44 1.85
N ASP A 181 14.13 0.29 1.80
CA ASP A 181 14.03 -0.69 2.89
C ASP A 181 14.65 -0.10 4.17
N LEU A 182 14.03 -0.39 5.30
CA LEU A 182 14.48 0.12 6.61
C LEU A 182 15.91 -0.32 6.97
N PHE A 183 16.36 -1.42 6.37
CA PHE A 183 17.65 -2.05 6.68
C PHE A 183 18.62 -2.04 5.49
N SER A 184 18.29 -1.34 4.39
CA SER A 184 19.27 -1.09 3.33
C SER A 184 20.30 -0.06 3.78
N ASP A 185 21.55 -0.21 3.32
CA ASP A 185 22.62 0.74 3.61
C ASP A 185 22.21 2.17 3.18
N PRO A 186 22.55 3.20 3.97
CA PRO A 186 22.26 4.58 3.59
C PRO A 186 23.05 4.94 2.33
N SER A 187 22.33 5.20 1.24
CA SER A 187 22.87 5.71 -0.04
C SER A 187 23.22 7.19 0.02
#